data_AF-A0AAU4SIZ7-F1
#
_entry.id   AF-A0AAU4SIZ7-F1
#
_cell.length_a   1.000
_cell.length_b   1.000
_cell.length_c   1.000
_cell.angle_alpha   90.00
_cell.angle_beta   90.00
_cell.angle_gamma   90.00
#
_symmetry.space_group_name_H-M   'P 1'
#
loop_
_entity.id
_entity.type
_entity.pdbx_description
1 polymer ?
#
loop_
_entity_poly.entity_id
_entity_poly.type
_entity_poly.pdbx_seq_one_letter_code
_entity_poly.pdbx_strand_id
1 'polypeptide(L)'
;MICDGGQVVEFVMAGFDPAHEVEPYRSYLWRLNISADRQGQGYGTFAVAAVCAEARSRGQRRLWVSWQPGDGGPEPFYVRLGFRVSGEVVDGEIVAEREL
;
A
#
# COMPACT_ATOMS: atom_id res chain seq x y z
N MET A 1 11.93 2.06 4.47
CA MET A 1 12.39 3.46 4.61
C MET A 1 12.99 3.86 3.28
N ILE A 2 12.49 4.93 2.67
CA ILE A 2 13.02 5.47 1.41
C ILE A 2 13.72 6.77 1.74
N CYS A 3 14.94 6.92 1.23
CA CYS A 3 15.78 8.08 1.49
C CYS A 3 16.12 8.80 0.18
N ASP A 4 16.05 10.13 0.18
CA ASP A 4 16.57 11.00 -0.88
C ASP A 4 17.66 11.89 -0.27
N GLY A 5 18.86 11.92 -0.88
CA GLY A 5 20.00 12.70 -0.37
C GLY A 5 20.42 12.42 1.08
N GLY A 6 20.07 11.25 1.64
CA GLY A 6 20.34 10.89 3.04
C GLY A 6 19.26 11.30 4.05
N GLN A 7 18.16 11.92 3.60
CA GLN A 7 16.99 12.23 4.43
C GLN A 7 15.89 11.19 4.23
N VAL A 8 15.23 10.76 5.31
CA VAL A 8 14.07 9.87 5.24
C VAL A 8 12.89 10.65 4.66
N VAL A 9 12.50 10.32 3.44
CA VAL A 9 11.40 11.01 2.74
C VAL A 9 10.10 10.24 2.84
N GLU A 10 10.16 8.91 3.01
CA GLU A 10 8.98 8.07 3.15
C GLU A 10 9.20 6.83 4.02
N PHE A 11 8.10 6.39 4.62
CA PHE A 11 8.01 5.14 5.34
C PHE A 11 6.89 4.29 4.75
N VAL A 12 7.27 3.14 4.20
CA VAL A 12 6.35 2.07 3.82
C VAL A 12 6.57 0.85 4.70
N MET A 13 5.49 0.25 5.18
CA MET A 13 5.47 -1.02 5.91
C MET A 13 4.55 -1.97 5.18
N ALA A 14 5.05 -3.16 4.88
CA ALA A 14 4.27 -4.24 4.27
C ALA A 14 4.56 -5.56 5.00
N GLY A 15 3.53 -6.40 5.12
CA GLY A 15 3.60 -7.75 5.67
C GLY A 15 3.48 -8.80 4.56
N PHE A 16 4.29 -9.84 4.65
CA PHE A 16 4.27 -10.97 3.72
C PHE A 16 4.29 -12.27 4.50
N ASP A 17 3.15 -12.93 4.60
CA ASP A 17 3.00 -14.22 5.25
C ASP A 17 2.19 -15.19 4.35
N PRO A 18 2.82 -15.88 3.38
CA PRO A 18 2.11 -16.71 2.41
C PRO A 18 1.24 -17.81 3.04
N ALA A 19 1.54 -18.23 4.27
CA ALA A 19 0.81 -19.28 4.98
C ALA A 19 -0.36 -18.74 5.82
N HIS A 20 -0.56 -17.42 5.88
CA HIS A 20 -1.59 -16.81 6.71
C HIS A 20 -2.99 -17.30 6.29
N GLU A 21 -3.84 -17.58 7.28
CA GLU A 21 -5.18 -18.14 7.05
C GLU A 21 -6.10 -17.12 6.35
N VAL A 22 -5.98 -15.85 6.75
CA VAL A 22 -6.69 -14.72 6.14
C VAL A 22 -5.90 -14.18 4.96
N GLU A 23 -6.51 -14.20 3.77
CA GLU A 23 -5.86 -13.90 2.48
C GLU A 23 -5.21 -12.51 2.41
N PRO A 24 -5.85 -11.40 2.85
CA PRO A 24 -5.21 -10.09 2.85
C PRO A 24 -3.83 -10.03 3.50
N TYR A 25 -3.65 -10.72 4.63
CA TYR A 25 -2.41 -10.70 5.39
C TYR A 25 -1.26 -11.50 4.76
N ARG A 26 -1.53 -12.25 3.68
CA ARG A 26 -0.47 -12.91 2.90
C ARG A 26 0.43 -11.93 2.17
N SER A 27 -0.09 -10.76 1.86
CA SER A 27 0.60 -9.70 1.13
C SER A 27 -0.12 -8.37 1.34
N TYR A 28 0.24 -7.66 2.41
CA TYR A 28 -0.51 -6.49 2.87
C TYR A 28 0.37 -5.25 3.00
N LEU A 29 -0.08 -4.12 2.46
CA LEU A 29 0.52 -2.81 2.66
C LEU A 29 -0.12 -2.16 3.91
N TRP A 30 0.63 -2.18 5.02
CA TRP A 30 0.15 -1.75 6.34
C TRP A 30 0.20 -0.24 6.56
N ARG A 31 1.29 0.43 6.15
CA ARG A 31 1.42 1.89 6.30
C ARG A 31 2.19 2.47 5.13
N LEU A 32 1.72 3.62 4.66
CA LEU A 32 2.46 4.51 3.76
C LEU A 32 2.39 5.92 4.36
N ASN A 33 3.52 6.40 4.88
CA ASN A 33 3.66 7.77 5.37
C ASN A 33 4.59 8.54 4.43
N ILE A 34 4.08 9.63 3.88
CA ILE A 34 4.81 10.56 3.01
C ILE A 34 4.93 11.88 3.76
N SER A 35 6.11 12.48 3.79
CA SER A 35 6.27 13.78 4.41
C SER A 35 5.44 14.84 3.66
N ALA A 36 4.72 15.70 4.38
CA ALA A 36 3.75 16.64 3.81
C ALA A 36 4.40 17.65 2.83
N ASP A 37 5.67 17.98 3.05
CA ASP A 37 6.49 18.87 2.23
C ASP A 37 6.93 18.25 0.89
N ARG A 38 6.69 16.94 0.67
CA ARG A 38 7.12 16.19 -0.52
C ARG A 38 5.99 15.44 -1.22
N GLN A 39 4.74 15.63 -0.81
CA GLN A 39 3.59 15.11 -1.53
C GLN A 39 3.55 15.63 -2.98
N GLY A 40 3.08 14.80 -3.91
CA GLY A 40 2.98 15.16 -5.34
C GLY A 40 4.25 14.96 -6.17
N GLN A 41 5.37 14.53 -5.57
CA GLN A 41 6.65 14.29 -6.27
C GLN A 41 6.82 12.84 -6.76
N GLY A 42 5.79 12.00 -6.65
CA GLY A 42 5.78 10.62 -7.16
C GLY A 42 6.37 9.56 -6.23
N TYR A 43 6.86 9.95 -5.05
CA TYR A 43 7.46 9.03 -4.09
C TYR A 43 6.49 7.92 -3.64
N GLY A 44 5.23 8.24 -3.33
CA GLY A 44 4.24 7.22 -2.94
C GLY A 44 4.00 6.17 -4.04
N THR A 45 4.02 6.58 -5.31
CA THR A 45 3.94 5.65 -6.45
C THR A 45 5.15 4.72 -6.47
N PHE A 46 6.35 5.26 -6.24
CA PHE A 46 7.59 4.48 -6.17
C PHE A 46 7.56 3.49 -4.99
N ALA A 47 7.11 3.92 -3.82
CA ALA A 47 6.98 3.06 -2.64
C ALA A 47 6.04 1.87 -2.89
N VAL A 48 4.85 2.14 -3.42
CA VAL A 48 3.88 1.07 -3.75
C VAL A 48 4.46 0.15 -4.84
N ALA A 49 5.13 0.69 -5.86
CA ALA A 49 5.76 -0.11 -6.89
C ALA A 49 6.85 -1.05 -6.32
N ALA A 50 7.67 -0.57 -5.37
CA ALA A 50 8.67 -1.36 -4.70
C ALA A 50 8.04 -2.51 -3.88
N VAL A 51 6.95 -2.24 -3.16
CA VAL A 51 6.20 -3.28 -2.42
C VAL A 51 5.57 -4.29 -3.38
N CYS A 52 5.00 -3.86 -4.50
CA CYS A 52 4.48 -4.75 -5.53
C CYS A 52 5.58 -5.65 -6.12
N ALA A 53 6.78 -5.10 -6.37
CA ALA A 53 7.92 -5.87 -6.88
C ALA A 53 8.35 -6.94 -5.86
N GLU A 54 8.41 -6.58 -4.58
CA GLU A 54 8.75 -7.51 -3.50
C GLU A 54 7.68 -8.59 -3.29
N ALA A 55 6.40 -8.23 -3.41
CA ALA A 55 5.31 -9.20 -3.37
C ALA A 55 5.44 -10.24 -4.50
N ARG A 56 5.73 -9.78 -5.73
CA ARG A 56 5.97 -10.67 -6.88
C ARG A 56 7.19 -11.56 -6.69
N SER A 57 8.30 -11.02 -6.17
CA SER A 57 9.53 -11.80 -5.93
C SER A 57 9.29 -12.95 -4.94
N ARG A 58 8.33 -12.78 -4.03
CA ARG A 58 7.87 -13.77 -3.05
C ARG A 58 6.75 -14.68 -3.55
N GLY A 59 6.37 -14.59 -4.83
CA GLY A 59 5.35 -15.44 -5.46
C GLY A 59 3.90 -15.01 -5.19
N GLN A 60 3.68 -13.82 -4.62
CA GLN A 60 2.34 -13.30 -4.41
C GLN A 60 1.73 -12.81 -5.72
N ARG A 61 0.43 -13.06 -5.91
CA ARG A 61 -0.33 -12.64 -7.10
C ARG A 61 -1.18 -11.40 -6.87
N ARG A 62 -1.33 -11.01 -5.61
CA ARG A 62 -2.17 -9.90 -5.16
C ARG A 62 -1.41 -9.09 -4.13
N LEU A 63 -1.81 -7.84 -3.97
CA LEU A 63 -1.40 -6.98 -2.87
C LEU A 63 -2.65 -6.31 -2.30
N TRP A 64 -2.77 -6.31 -0.98
CA TRP A 64 -3.90 -5.78 -0.26
C TRP A 64 -3.52 -4.52 0.51
N VAL A 65 -4.49 -3.64 0.73
CA VAL A 65 -4.34 -2.43 1.52
C VAL A 65 -5.68 -2.09 2.18
N SER A 66 -5.66 -1.35 3.28
CA SER A 66 -6.84 -0.66 3.82
C SER A 66 -6.59 0.82 4.05
N TRP A 67 -7.67 1.59 4.18
CA TRP A 67 -7.62 2.97 4.65
C TRP A 67 -8.94 3.39 5.31
N GLN A 68 -8.89 4.30 6.27
CA GLN A 68 -10.09 4.96 6.77
C GLN A 68 -10.72 5.86 5.70
N PRO A 69 -12.05 5.80 5.50
CA PRO A 69 -12.75 6.70 4.59
C PRO A 69 -12.75 8.14 5.13
N GLY A 70 -12.74 9.11 4.23
CA GLY A 70 -12.83 10.53 4.60
C GLY A 70 -12.49 11.45 3.44
N ASP A 71 -12.93 12.71 3.56
CA ASP A 71 -12.62 13.75 2.58
C ASP A 71 -11.11 13.98 2.50
N GLY A 72 -10.57 13.95 1.28
CA GLY A 72 -9.12 14.04 1.06
C GLY A 72 -8.34 12.78 1.47
N GLY A 73 -9.04 11.66 1.72
CA GLY A 73 -8.42 10.38 2.02
C GLY A 73 -7.61 9.81 0.85
N PRO A 74 -6.87 8.72 1.06
CA PRO A 74 -5.92 8.17 0.09
C PRO A 74 -6.59 7.37 -1.03
N GLU A 75 -7.92 7.24 -1.04
CA GLU A 75 -8.65 6.43 -2.03
C GLU A 75 -8.32 6.79 -3.49
N PRO A 76 -8.37 8.06 -3.93
CA PRO A 76 -8.04 8.39 -5.32
C PRO A 76 -6.61 8.02 -5.69
N PHE A 77 -5.70 8.03 -4.71
CA PHE A 77 -4.31 7.61 -4.90
C PHE A 77 -4.22 6.10 -5.12
N TYR A 78 -4.82 5.28 -4.27
CA TYR A 78 -4.79 3.82 -4.42
C TYR A 78 -5.55 3.34 -5.67
N VAL A 79 -6.72 3.91 -5.97
CA VAL A 79 -7.48 3.60 -7.18
C VAL A 79 -6.66 3.90 -8.45
N ARG A 80 -5.97 5.04 -8.50
CA ARG A 80 -5.08 5.39 -9.63
C ARG A 80 -3.90 4.43 -9.78
N LEU A 81 -3.44 3.81 -8.68
CA LEU A 81 -2.40 2.78 -8.71
C LEU A 81 -2.91 1.38 -9.07
N GLY A 82 -4.21 1.25 -9.37
CA GLY A 82 -4.83 0.02 -9.83
C GLY A 82 -5.41 -0.86 -8.72
N PHE A 83 -5.51 -0.35 -7.49
CA PHE A 83 -6.28 -1.02 -6.44
C PHE A 83 -7.77 -0.90 -6.72
N ARG A 84 -8.50 -1.99 -6.46
CA ARG A 84 -9.95 -2.08 -6.58
C ARG A 84 -10.53 -2.35 -5.20
N VAL A 85 -11.52 -1.57 -4.82
CA VAL A 85 -12.24 -1.77 -3.55
C VAL A 85 -12.90 -3.15 -3.57
N SER A 86 -12.63 -3.93 -2.53
CA SER A 86 -13.15 -5.30 -2.38
C SER A 86 -14.65 -5.34 -2.03
N GLY A 87 -15.19 -4.22 -1.53
CA GLY A 87 -16.52 -4.13 -0.95
C GLY A 87 -16.53 -4.39 0.57
N GLU A 88 -15.41 -4.81 1.15
CA GLU A 88 -15.28 -5.04 2.58
C GLU A 88 -14.83 -3.76 3.31
N VAL A 89 -15.36 -3.62 4.53
CA VAL A 89 -14.91 -2.63 5.52
C VAL A 89 -14.56 -3.37 6.80
N VAL A 90 -13.31 -3.26 7.24
CA VAL A 90 -12.78 -3.93 8.44
C VAL A 90 -12.27 -2.85 9.39
N ASP A 91 -12.75 -2.87 10.63
CA ASP A 91 -12.39 -1.86 11.66
C ASP A 91 -12.58 -0.40 11.20
N GLY A 92 -13.60 -0.18 10.34
CA GLY A 92 -13.89 1.13 9.76
C GLY A 92 -13.00 1.52 8.58
N GLU A 93 -12.13 0.62 8.11
CA GLU A 93 -11.26 0.85 6.96
C GLU A 93 -11.77 0.13 5.71
N ILE A 94 -11.77 0.81 4.57
CA ILE A 94 -12.07 0.22 3.27
C ILE A 94 -10.91 -0.67 2.86
N VAL A 95 -11.20 -1.93 2.52
CA VAL A 95 -10.20 -2.89 2.04
C VAL A 95 -10.19 -2.92 0.52
N ALA A 96 -9.00 -2.87 -0.08
CA ALA A 96 -8.82 -2.94 -1.53
C ALA A 96 -7.68 -3.87 -1.92
N GLU A 97 -7.79 -4.44 -3.12
CA GLU A 97 -6.79 -5.33 -3.69
C GLU A 97 -6.29 -4.86 -5.05
N ARG A 98 -5.06 -5.26 -5.37
CA ARG A 98 -4.47 -5.09 -6.70
C ARG A 98 -3.85 -6.41 -7.15
N GLU A 99 -4.14 -6.81 -8.39
CA GLU A 99 -3.42 -7.90 -9.05
C GLU A 99 -2.00 -7.45 -9.43
N LEU A 100 -1.02 -8.32 -9.20
CA LEU A 100 0.40 -8.06 -9.42
C LEU A 100 0.87 -8.61 -10.76
#